data_AF-E2A9J0-F1
#
_entry.id   AF-E2A9J0-F1
#
_cell.length_a   1.000
_cell.length_b   1.000
_cell.length_c   1.000
_cell.angle_alpha   90.00
_cell.angle_beta   90.00
_cell.angle_gamma   90.00
#
_symmetry.space_group_name_H-M   'P 1'
#
loop_
_entity.id
_entity.type
_entity.pdbx_description
1 polymer ?
#
loop_
_entity_poly.entity_id
_entity_poly.type
_entity_poly.pdbx_seq_one_letter_code
_entity_poly.pdbx_strand_id
1 'polypeptide(L)'
;MSMQLITFASLSSLLYERFHRLCEILLLPEDGKIMVMDRLSRQFRLQEVWWLHSCLTNGTEMINSVYAVQLLLWISSMSFNTLTRIYTINDGGATSHPLLIIREVMLVSACVTNLLIISIICHATANQANRVGKIAFAPSSTVLAKRNFMQDCNVEAVTYFQLQQVHYYAFFGIIRIDLPLLLSIASGITTYLVILHSANI
;
A
#
# COMPACT_ATOMS: atom_id res chain seq x y z
N MET A 1 11.56 5.09 15.06
CA MET A 1 10.94 5.29 13.72
C MET A 1 11.43 6.65 13.20
N SER A 2 11.94 6.74 11.96
CA SER A 2 12.46 8.02 11.42
C SER A 2 11.30 8.99 11.12
N MET A 3 11.50 10.29 11.35
CA MET A 3 10.52 11.33 11.02
C MET A 3 10.03 11.22 9.58
N GLN A 4 10.94 10.97 8.63
CA GLN A 4 10.60 10.82 7.22
C GLN A 4 9.71 9.61 6.93
N LEU A 5 9.88 8.51 7.67
CA LEU A 5 9.06 7.31 7.50
C LEU A 5 7.64 7.58 8.02
N ILE A 6 7.51 8.30 9.14
CA ILE A 6 6.22 8.74 9.67
C ILE A 6 5.53 9.67 8.66
N THR A 7 6.25 10.64 8.08
CA THR A 7 5.70 11.54 7.06
C THR A 7 5.25 10.77 5.81
N PHE A 8 6.05 9.82 5.33
CA PHE A 8 5.65 8.97 4.20
C PHE A 8 4.39 8.16 4.53
N ALA A 9 4.37 7.52 5.70
CA ALA A 9 3.24 6.71 6.16
C ALA A 9 1.97 7.55 6.30
N SER A 10 2.06 8.77 6.84
CA SER A 10 0.90 9.65 7.02
C SER A 10 0.35 10.16 5.69
N LEU A 11 1.21 10.60 4.77
CA LEU A 11 0.80 11.04 3.43
C LEU A 11 0.15 9.90 2.63
N SER A 12 0.75 8.71 2.68
CA SER A 12 0.20 7.53 2.00
C SER A 12 -1.13 7.08 2.63
N SER A 13 -1.25 7.16 3.96
CA SER A 13 -2.51 6.86 4.66
C SER A 13 -3.62 7.85 4.33
N LEU A 14 -3.27 9.13 4.15
CA LEU A 14 -4.21 10.16 3.71
C LEU A 14 -4.73 9.85 2.30
N LEU A 15 -3.87 9.44 1.37
CA LEU A 15 -4.29 8.99 0.04
C LEU A 15 -5.18 7.75 0.12
N TYR A 16 -4.83 6.77 0.94
CA TYR A 16 -5.67 5.60 1.19
C TYR A 16 -7.07 6.00 1.64
N GLU A 17 -7.19 6.90 2.63
CA GLU A 17 -8.49 7.35 3.13
C GLU A 17 -9.30 8.07 2.03
N ARG A 18 -8.66 8.87 1.18
CA ARG A 18 -9.32 9.54 0.06
C ARG A 18 -9.82 8.55 -1.00
N PHE A 19 -9.02 7.54 -1.36
CA PHE A 19 -9.49 6.45 -2.22
C PHE A 19 -10.59 5.63 -1.57
N HIS A 20 -10.53 5.42 -0.25
CA HIS A 20 -11.55 4.72 0.51
C HIS A 20 -12.90 5.45 0.46
N ARG A 21 -12.91 6.74 0.79
CA ARG A 21 -14.11 7.58 0.70
C ARG A 21 -14.67 7.62 -0.73
N LEU A 22 -13.81 7.67 -1.75
CA LEU A 22 -14.25 7.61 -3.14
C LEU A 22 -14.96 6.29 -3.45
N CYS A 23 -14.43 5.16 -2.99
CA CYS A 23 -15.10 3.87 -3.11
C CYS A 23 -16.43 3.81 -2.34
N GLU A 24 -16.50 4.37 -1.13
CA GLU A 24 -17.76 4.42 -0.37
C GLU A 24 -18.84 5.22 -1.10
N ILE A 25 -18.49 6.38 -1.64
CA ILE A 25 -19.43 7.22 -2.43
C ILE A 25 -19.96 6.45 -3.64
N LEU A 26 -19.12 5.64 -4.29
CA LEU A 26 -19.50 4.81 -5.44
C LEU A 26 -20.37 3.58 -5.06
N LEU A 27 -20.29 3.12 -3.81
CA LEU A 27 -21.02 1.94 -3.32
C LEU A 27 -22.36 2.28 -2.65
N LEU A 28 -22.65 3.55 -2.35
CA LEU A 28 -23.93 3.92 -1.72
C LEU A 28 -25.11 3.57 -2.66
N PRO A 29 -26.06 2.71 -2.23
CA PRO A 29 -27.26 2.41 -3.02
C PRO A 29 -28.18 3.65 -3.08
N GLU A 30 -28.70 3.98 -4.27
CA GLU A 30 -29.73 5.03 -4.44
C GLU A 30 -31.05 4.69 -3.69
N ASP A 31 -31.25 3.41 -3.37
CA ASP A 31 -32.48 2.90 -2.74
C ASP A 31 -32.38 2.80 -1.22
N GLY A 32 -32.45 3.94 -0.57
CA GLY A 32 -32.69 4.05 0.87
C GLY A 32 -33.59 5.23 1.16
N LYS A 33 -34.90 4.99 1.28
CA LYS A 33 -35.85 5.94 1.89
C LYS A 33 -35.30 6.36 3.25
N ILE A 34 -34.77 7.58 3.37
CA ILE A 34 -34.88 8.51 4.50
C ILE A 34 -34.16 9.82 4.09
N MET A 35 -34.82 10.94 4.41
CA MET A 35 -34.41 12.35 4.24
C MET A 35 -34.43 12.93 2.82
N VAL A 36 -35.63 13.41 2.49
CA VAL A 36 -35.88 14.64 1.74
C VAL A 36 -35.19 15.80 2.47
N MET A 37 -33.91 16.04 2.19
CA MET A 37 -33.32 17.38 2.15
C MET A 37 -31.96 17.24 1.47
N ASP A 38 -31.76 17.98 0.38
CA ASP A 38 -30.54 18.09 -0.42
C ASP A 38 -30.30 17.05 -1.54
N ARG A 39 -31.37 16.41 -2.04
CA ARG A 39 -31.34 15.44 -3.17
C ARG A 39 -31.04 16.03 -4.56
N LEU A 40 -30.63 17.29 -4.67
CA LEU A 40 -30.32 17.95 -5.96
C LEU A 40 -28.81 18.18 -6.21
N SER A 41 -27.94 17.96 -5.21
CA SER A 41 -26.52 18.34 -5.26
C SER A 41 -25.51 17.18 -5.32
N ARG A 42 -25.95 15.91 -5.18
CA ARG A 42 -25.05 14.76 -4.96
C ARG A 42 -25.23 13.66 -6.01
N GLN A 43 -25.19 14.03 -7.29
CA GLN A 43 -25.01 13.07 -8.37
C GLN A 43 -23.65 13.34 -9.01
N PHE A 44 -22.59 12.79 -8.41
CA PHE A 44 -21.24 12.90 -8.95
C PHE A 44 -21.25 12.36 -10.39
N ARG A 45 -20.90 13.20 -11.36
CA ARG A 45 -20.76 12.74 -12.74
C ARG A 45 -19.57 11.78 -12.79
N LEU A 46 -19.62 10.75 -13.64
CA LEU A 46 -18.48 9.86 -13.89
C LEU A 46 -17.18 10.64 -14.17
N GLN A 47 -17.30 11.78 -14.85
CA GLN A 47 -16.20 12.71 -15.12
C GLN A 47 -15.53 13.28 -13.86
N GLU A 48 -16.30 13.58 -12.81
CA GLU A 48 -15.76 14.10 -11.54
C GLU A 48 -15.06 12.99 -10.75
N VAL A 49 -15.62 11.78 -10.75
CA VAL A 49 -14.99 10.59 -10.15
C VAL A 49 -13.67 10.26 -10.85
N TRP A 50 -13.68 10.30 -12.18
CA TRP A 50 -12.50 10.07 -13.00
C TRP A 50 -11.42 11.12 -12.75
N TRP A 51 -11.77 12.41 -12.79
CA TRP A 51 -10.85 13.49 -12.50
C TRP A 51 -10.24 13.39 -11.10
N LEU A 52 -11.08 13.08 -10.09
CA LEU A 52 -10.62 12.93 -8.72
C LEU A 52 -9.69 11.72 -8.54
N HIS A 53 -10.01 10.58 -9.17
CA HIS A 53 -9.14 9.40 -9.17
C HIS A 53 -7.80 9.70 -9.85
N SER A 54 -7.81 10.44 -10.96
CA SER A 54 -6.60 10.87 -11.66
C SER A 54 -5.72 11.78 -10.80
N CYS A 55 -6.32 12.75 -10.12
CA CYS A 55 -5.60 13.62 -9.19
C CYS A 55 -4.95 12.83 -8.03
N LEU A 56 -5.70 11.90 -7.42
CA LEU A 56 -5.18 11.05 -6.34
C LEU A 56 -4.07 10.09 -6.82
N THR A 57 -4.21 9.56 -8.04
CA THR A 57 -3.21 8.69 -8.66
C THR A 57 -1.93 9.45 -8.94
N ASN A 58 -2.02 10.64 -9.54
CA ASN A 58 -0.86 11.51 -9.76
C ASN A 58 -0.18 11.89 -8.44
N GLY A 59 -0.96 12.21 -7.40
CA GLY A 59 -0.41 12.46 -6.05
C GLY A 59 0.33 11.25 -5.47
N THR A 60 -0.19 10.04 -5.72
CA THR A 60 0.46 8.78 -5.33
C THR A 60 1.79 8.58 -6.08
N GLU A 61 1.81 8.83 -7.38
CA GLU A 61 3.02 8.75 -8.21
C GLU A 61 4.07 9.78 -7.79
N MET A 62 3.66 11.00 -7.43
CA MET A 62 4.56 12.02 -6.89
C MET A 62 5.19 11.59 -5.56
N ILE A 63 4.40 11.08 -4.62
CA ILE A 63 4.95 10.55 -3.36
C ILE A 63 5.88 9.37 -3.65
N ASN A 64 5.45 8.43 -4.48
CA ASN A 64 6.26 7.26 -4.82
C ASN A 64 7.60 7.67 -5.46
N SER A 65 7.62 8.64 -6.39
CA SER A 65 8.84 9.11 -7.03
C SER A 65 9.80 9.81 -6.05
N VAL A 66 9.29 10.65 -5.15
CA VAL A 66 10.10 11.33 -4.12
C VAL A 66 10.72 10.32 -3.14
N TYR A 67 9.96 9.30 -2.76
CA TYR A 67 10.40 8.32 -1.77
C TYR A 67 10.97 7.03 -2.38
N ALA A 68 11.02 6.85 -3.71
CA ALA A 68 11.39 5.58 -4.35
C ALA A 68 12.77 5.05 -3.92
N VAL A 69 13.78 5.92 -3.92
CA VAL A 69 15.14 5.55 -3.47
C VAL A 69 15.17 5.37 -1.96
N GLN A 70 14.44 6.22 -1.22
CA GLN A 70 14.39 6.16 0.23
C GLN A 70 13.71 4.87 0.73
N LEU A 71 12.67 4.40 0.04
CA LEU A 71 11.99 3.14 0.30
C LEU A 71 12.93 1.96 0.08
N LEU A 72 13.74 1.97 -0.98
CA LEU A 72 14.77 0.97 -1.20
C LEU A 72 15.75 0.91 -0.03
N LEU A 73 16.27 2.07 0.37
CA LEU A 73 17.25 2.18 1.46
C LEU A 73 16.65 1.74 2.80
N TRP A 74 15.41 2.12 3.10
CA TRP A 74 14.72 1.66 4.30
C TRP A 74 14.50 0.15 4.30
N ILE A 75 14.00 -0.41 3.18
CA ILE A 75 13.77 -1.86 3.09
C ILE A 75 15.08 -2.61 3.22
N SER A 76 16.11 -2.24 2.45
CA SER A 76 17.41 -2.90 2.47
C SER A 76 18.09 -2.80 3.85
N SER A 77 18.12 -1.59 4.43
CA SER A 77 18.74 -1.36 5.74
C SER A 77 18.02 -2.10 6.86
N MET A 78 16.68 -2.08 6.89
CA MET A 78 15.92 -2.80 7.92
C MET A 78 16.07 -4.31 7.77
N SER A 79 16.10 -4.84 6.55
CA SER A 79 16.34 -6.26 6.28
C SER A 79 17.74 -6.70 6.72
N PHE A 80 18.77 -5.91 6.38
CA PHE A 80 20.15 -6.19 6.77
C PHE A 80 20.36 -6.09 8.28
N ASN A 81 19.77 -5.07 8.94
CA ASN A 81 19.77 -4.95 10.38
C ASN A 81 19.08 -6.14 11.04
N THR A 82 17.93 -6.57 10.53
CA THR A 82 17.22 -7.75 11.03
C THR A 82 18.09 -9.00 10.92
N LEU A 83 18.67 -9.25 9.74
CA LEU A 83 19.52 -10.40 9.48
C LEU A 83 20.74 -10.44 10.41
N THR A 84 21.48 -9.33 10.49
CA THR A 84 22.71 -9.24 11.29
C THR A 84 22.42 -9.44 12.78
N ARG A 85 21.33 -8.87 13.29
CA ARG A 85 20.97 -8.98 14.71
C ARG A 85 20.49 -10.38 15.08
N ILE A 86 19.72 -11.03 14.21
CA ILE A 86 19.33 -12.43 14.44
C ILE A 86 20.56 -13.33 14.44
N TYR A 87 21.52 -13.07 13.53
CA TYR A 87 22.81 -13.75 13.56
C TYR A 87 23.53 -13.57 14.90
N THR A 88 23.67 -12.33 15.40
CA THR A 88 24.32 -12.05 16.70
C THR A 88 23.62 -12.74 17.88
N ILE A 89 22.28 -12.85 17.85
CA ILE A 89 21.52 -13.58 18.87
C ILE A 89 21.86 -15.08 18.81
N ASN A 90 22.01 -15.63 17.61
CA ASN A 90 22.23 -17.07 17.38
C ASN A 90 23.68 -17.52 17.57
N ASP A 91 24.67 -16.64 17.38
CA ASP A 91 26.10 -16.92 17.51
C ASP A 91 26.55 -17.22 18.96
N GLY A 92 25.62 -17.24 19.93
CA GLY A 92 25.88 -17.69 21.30
C GLY A 92 26.69 -16.71 22.17
N GLY A 93 27.44 -15.78 21.58
CA GLY A 93 28.22 -14.75 22.30
C GLY A 93 27.37 -13.81 23.18
N ALA A 94 26.06 -13.74 22.94
CA ALA A 94 25.10 -12.94 23.71
C ALA A 94 24.49 -13.68 24.93
N THR A 95 24.69 -15.00 25.06
CA THR A 95 24.08 -15.82 26.12
C THR A 95 24.52 -15.45 27.54
N SER A 96 25.67 -14.78 27.68
CA SER A 96 26.19 -14.27 28.95
C SER A 96 25.54 -12.96 29.43
N HIS A 97 24.78 -12.26 28.57
CA HIS A 97 24.22 -10.94 28.86
C HIS A 97 22.74 -10.84 28.45
N PRO A 98 21.78 -11.22 29.32
CA PRO A 98 20.35 -11.26 28.98
C PRO A 98 19.78 -9.90 28.56
N LEU A 99 20.32 -8.79 29.10
CA LEU A 99 19.94 -7.43 28.69
C LEU A 99 20.29 -7.13 27.22
N LEU A 100 21.41 -7.69 26.72
CA LEU A 100 21.84 -7.53 25.34
C LEU A 100 20.87 -8.27 24.42
N ILE A 101 20.49 -9.51 24.75
CA ILE A 101 19.49 -10.28 24.00
C ILE A 101 18.16 -9.52 23.92
N ILE A 102 17.67 -9.02 25.05
CA ILE A 102 16.40 -8.25 25.09
C ILE A 102 16.49 -7.02 24.17
N ARG A 103 17.60 -6.28 24.22
CA ARG A 103 17.83 -5.13 23.34
C ARG A 103 17.81 -5.54 21.87
N GLU A 104 18.51 -6.61 21.50
CA GLU A 104 18.57 -7.06 20.11
C GLU A 104 17.19 -7.53 19.60
N VAL A 105 16.43 -8.26 20.42
CA VAL A 105 15.05 -8.65 20.10
C VAL A 105 14.14 -7.43 19.90
N MET A 106 14.26 -6.41 20.75
CA MET A 106 13.50 -5.15 20.62
C MET A 106 13.89 -4.37 19.36
N LEU A 107 15.16 -4.39 18.96
CA LEU A 107 15.62 -3.73 17.74
C LEU A 107 15.18 -4.50 16.48
N VAL A 108 15.22 -5.84 16.52
CA VAL A 108 14.68 -6.70 15.46
C VAL A 108 13.18 -6.45 15.30
N SER A 109 12.41 -6.45 16.39
CA SER A 109 10.97 -6.21 16.32
C SER A 109 10.66 -4.82 15.74
N ALA A 110 11.40 -3.79 16.14
CA ALA A 110 11.25 -2.45 15.57
C ALA A 110 11.53 -2.41 14.05
N CYS A 111 12.55 -3.13 13.57
CA CYS A 111 12.85 -3.22 12.13
C CYS A 111 11.73 -3.91 11.36
N VAL A 112 11.25 -5.05 11.88
CA VAL A 112 10.15 -5.83 11.29
C VAL A 112 8.85 -5.01 11.26
N THR A 113 8.51 -4.30 12.35
CA THR A 113 7.33 -3.43 12.40
C THR A 113 7.41 -2.31 11.36
N ASN A 114 8.58 -1.68 11.16
CA ASN A 114 8.73 -0.65 10.13
C ASN A 114 8.53 -1.22 8.71
N LEU A 115 9.09 -2.40 8.43
CA LEU A 115 8.90 -3.09 7.14
C LEU A 115 7.42 -3.44 6.90
N LEU A 116 6.72 -3.90 7.95
CA LEU A 116 5.29 -4.17 7.91
C LEU A 116 4.49 -2.90 7.60
N ILE A 117 4.75 -1.80 8.31
CA ILE A 117 4.05 -0.52 8.10
C ILE A 117 4.20 -0.05 6.65
N ILE A 118 5.43 -0.04 6.12
CA ILE A 118 5.68 0.35 4.72
C ILE A 118 4.89 -0.54 3.78
N SER A 119 5.01 -1.86 3.93
CA SER A 119 4.40 -2.83 3.01
C SER A 119 2.87 -2.78 3.05
N ILE A 120 2.28 -2.72 4.24
CA ILE A 120 0.82 -2.65 4.44
C ILE A 120 0.28 -1.36 3.84
N ILE A 121 0.87 -0.20 4.14
CA ILE A 121 0.37 1.09 3.64
C ILE A 121 0.47 1.15 2.12
N CYS A 122 1.62 0.75 1.54
CA CYS A 122 1.79 0.73 0.08
C CYS A 122 0.78 -0.22 -0.59
N HIS A 123 0.64 -1.43 -0.06
CA HIS A 123 -0.27 -2.44 -0.61
C HIS A 123 -1.73 -2.03 -0.47
N ALA A 124 -2.15 -1.57 0.71
CA ALA A 124 -3.53 -1.15 0.97
C ALA A 124 -3.92 0.05 0.11
N THR A 125 -3.05 1.06 0.00
CA THR A 125 -3.30 2.25 -0.83
C THR A 125 -3.43 1.87 -2.31
N ALA A 126 -2.49 1.08 -2.84
CA ALA A 126 -2.53 0.60 -4.22
C ALA A 126 -3.78 -0.25 -4.49
N ASN A 127 -4.11 -1.18 -3.60
CA ASN A 127 -5.28 -2.03 -3.74
C ASN A 127 -6.58 -1.21 -3.72
N GLN A 128 -6.68 -0.24 -2.82
CA GLN A 128 -7.85 0.63 -2.73
C GLN A 128 -8.01 1.50 -3.98
N ALA A 129 -6.93 2.10 -4.48
CA ALA A 129 -6.95 2.88 -5.71
C ALA A 129 -7.38 2.06 -6.94
N ASN A 130 -6.90 0.82 -7.05
CA ASN A 130 -7.24 -0.11 -8.13
C ASN A 130 -8.65 -0.68 -8.00
N ARG A 131 -9.25 -0.64 -6.80
CA ARG A 131 -10.62 -1.06 -6.55
C ARG A 131 -11.64 -0.03 -7.04
N VAL A 132 -11.30 1.27 -7.08
CA VAL A 132 -12.18 2.34 -7.57
C VAL A 132 -12.70 2.03 -8.97
N GLY A 133 -11.81 1.70 -9.92
CA GLY A 133 -12.20 1.34 -11.28
C GLY A 133 -13.08 0.09 -11.34
N LYS A 134 -12.75 -0.95 -10.55
CA LYS A 134 -13.56 -2.18 -10.48
C LYS A 134 -14.97 -1.92 -9.97
N ILE A 135 -15.14 -1.01 -9.01
CA ILE A 135 -16.46 -0.64 -8.48
C ILE A 135 -17.22 0.24 -9.47
N ALA A 136 -16.55 1.24 -10.06
CA ALA A 136 -17.18 2.19 -10.99
C ALA A 136 -17.78 1.52 -12.23
N PHE A 137 -17.23 0.38 -12.66
CA PHE A 137 -17.71 -0.39 -13.81
C PHE A 137 -18.32 -1.74 -13.46
N ALA A 138 -18.57 -2.02 -12.19
CA ALA A 138 -19.29 -3.23 -11.80
C ALA A 138 -20.72 -3.20 -12.36
N PRO A 139 -21.28 -4.34 -12.79
CA PRO A 139 -22.65 -4.42 -13.34
C PRO A 139 -23.75 -4.01 -12.35
N SER A 140 -23.44 -3.96 -11.04
CA SER A 140 -24.32 -3.48 -9.97
C SER A 140 -24.12 -2.01 -9.59
N SER A 141 -23.27 -1.26 -10.30
CA SER A 141 -23.02 0.15 -10.00
C SER A 141 -24.13 1.06 -10.53
N THR A 142 -24.51 2.06 -9.73
CA THR A 142 -25.50 3.10 -10.08
C THR A 142 -25.10 3.90 -11.33
N VAL A 143 -23.81 3.91 -11.66
CA VAL A 143 -23.23 4.54 -12.86
C VAL A 143 -23.61 3.80 -14.15
N LEU A 144 -23.67 2.47 -14.12
CA LEU A 144 -24.01 1.65 -15.30
C LEU A 144 -25.53 1.49 -15.49
N ALA A 145 -26.32 1.66 -14.42
CA ALA A 145 -27.77 1.52 -14.46
C ALA A 145 -28.47 2.62 -15.30
N LYS A 146 -27.84 3.79 -15.48
CA LYS A 146 -28.31 4.83 -16.42
C LYS A 146 -27.86 4.50 -17.86
N ARG A 147 -28.57 3.56 -18.48
CA ARG A 147 -28.40 3.05 -19.85
C ARG A 147 -28.47 4.06 -21.00
N ASN A 148 -28.60 5.37 -20.74
CA ASN A 148 -28.79 6.40 -21.77
C ASN A 148 -27.52 7.21 -22.10
N PHE A 149 -26.35 6.80 -21.61
CA PHE A 149 -25.05 7.45 -21.91
C PHE A 149 -24.11 6.50 -22.66
N MET A 150 -24.63 5.80 -23.67
CA MET A 150 -23.79 4.99 -24.57
C MET A 150 -23.10 5.90 -25.57
N GLN A 151 -21.76 5.99 -25.53
CA GLN A 151 -20.92 5.09 -26.33
C GLN A 151 -19.43 5.50 -26.27
N ASP A 152 -19.10 6.79 -26.17
CA ASP A 152 -17.69 7.24 -26.28
C ASP A 152 -17.00 7.50 -24.92
N CYS A 153 -17.66 8.18 -23.98
CA CYS A 153 -17.03 8.59 -22.71
C CYS A 153 -16.79 7.43 -21.74
N ASN A 154 -17.61 6.36 -21.83
CA ASN A 154 -17.44 5.16 -21.01
C ASN A 154 -16.25 4.31 -21.45
N VAL A 155 -15.95 4.25 -22.75
CA VAL A 155 -14.82 3.42 -23.25
C VAL A 155 -13.50 4.04 -22.83
N GLU A 156 -13.35 5.36 -22.96
CA GLU A 156 -12.15 6.08 -22.52
C GLU A 156 -11.95 5.97 -21.00
N ALA A 157 -13.02 6.12 -20.20
CA ALA A 157 -12.92 5.95 -18.76
C ALA A 157 -12.57 4.49 -18.38
N VAL A 158 -13.23 3.49 -18.96
CA VAL A 158 -12.92 2.06 -18.69
C VAL A 158 -11.48 1.74 -19.03
N THR A 159 -11.02 2.16 -20.21
CA THR A 159 -9.63 1.94 -20.64
C THR A 159 -8.63 2.65 -19.73
N TYR A 160 -8.91 3.89 -19.32
CA TYR A 160 -8.12 4.62 -18.33
C TYR A 160 -7.97 3.83 -17.02
N PHE A 161 -9.07 3.37 -16.42
CA PHE A 161 -9.01 2.67 -15.13
C PHE A 161 -8.39 1.27 -15.22
N GLN A 162 -8.44 0.64 -16.40
CA GLN A 162 -7.73 -0.63 -16.64
C GLN A 162 -6.21 -0.43 -16.79
N LEU A 163 -5.80 0.66 -17.47
CA LEU A 163 -4.41 0.98 -17.75
C LEU A 163 -3.71 1.63 -16.54
N GLN A 164 -4.39 2.53 -15.83
CA GLN A 164 -3.83 3.30 -14.73
C GLN A 164 -3.91 2.55 -13.39
N GLN A 165 -3.18 1.44 -13.29
CA GLN A 165 -3.04 0.73 -12.02
C GLN A 165 -1.98 1.38 -11.13
N VAL A 166 -2.40 1.74 -9.93
CA VAL A 166 -1.52 2.34 -8.91
C VAL A 166 -0.68 1.25 -8.27
N HIS A 167 0.63 1.44 -8.29
CA HIS A 167 1.62 0.61 -7.62
C HIS A 167 2.71 1.48 -7.01
N TYR A 168 3.18 1.09 -5.82
CA TYR A 168 4.38 1.66 -5.24
C TYR A 168 5.60 0.89 -5.73
N TYR A 169 6.64 1.62 -6.11
CA TYR A 169 7.86 1.06 -6.65
C TYR A 169 9.07 1.70 -6.00
N ALA A 170 10.02 0.87 -5.59
CA ALA A 170 11.37 1.26 -5.24
C ALA A 170 12.30 1.15 -6.46
N PHE A 171 13.42 1.87 -6.40
CA PHE A 171 14.51 1.80 -7.39
C PHE A 171 14.04 2.01 -8.84
N PHE A 172 13.54 3.21 -9.14
CA PHE A 172 13.12 3.61 -10.50
C PHE A 172 12.14 2.64 -11.19
N GLY A 173 11.30 1.94 -10.43
CA GLY A 173 10.30 1.02 -11.00
C GLY A 173 10.64 -0.47 -10.94
N ILE A 174 11.83 -0.84 -10.47
CA ILE A 174 12.32 -2.23 -10.55
C ILE A 174 11.68 -3.11 -9.47
N ILE A 175 11.52 -2.58 -8.25
CA ILE A 175 11.03 -3.37 -7.12
C ILE A 175 9.63 -2.87 -6.76
N ARG A 176 8.63 -3.71 -6.99
CA ARG A 176 7.26 -3.43 -6.53
C ARG A 176 7.17 -3.63 -5.02
N ILE A 177 6.63 -2.64 -4.31
CA ILE A 177 6.43 -2.71 -2.87
C ILE A 177 5.03 -3.24 -2.59
N ASP A 178 4.96 -4.50 -2.20
CA ASP A 178 3.73 -5.17 -1.82
C ASP A 178 3.97 -6.21 -0.71
N LEU A 179 2.89 -6.83 -0.25
CA LEU A 179 2.99 -7.87 0.79
C LEU A 179 3.84 -9.09 0.34
N PRO A 180 3.78 -9.55 -0.93
CA PRO A 180 4.72 -10.54 -1.46
C PRO A 180 6.19 -10.17 -1.31
N LEU A 181 6.60 -8.92 -1.53
CA LEU A 181 7.98 -8.49 -1.29
C LEU A 181 8.42 -8.74 0.16
N LEU A 182 7.56 -8.39 1.12
CA LEU A 182 7.83 -8.64 2.54
C LEU A 182 7.99 -10.14 2.81
N LEU A 183 7.13 -10.96 2.22
CA LEU A 183 7.19 -12.42 2.35
C LEU A 183 8.49 -12.99 1.77
N SER A 184 8.96 -12.43 0.65
CA SER A 184 10.25 -12.79 0.03
C SER A 184 11.45 -12.42 0.91
N ILE A 185 11.39 -11.29 1.62
CA ILE A 185 12.44 -10.90 2.57
C ILE A 185 12.44 -11.85 3.77
N ALA A 186 11.26 -12.13 4.33
CA ALA A 186 11.10 -13.03 5.47
C ALA A 186 11.56 -14.46 5.13
N SER A 187 11.20 -14.96 3.94
CA SER A 187 11.68 -16.25 3.47
C SER A 187 13.19 -16.27 3.28
N GLY A 188 13.78 -15.24 2.65
CA GLY A 188 15.22 -15.13 2.47
C GLY A 188 15.99 -15.14 3.80
N ILE A 189 15.54 -14.37 4.79
CA ILE A 189 16.14 -14.36 6.13
C ILE A 189 16.01 -15.75 6.78
N THR A 190 14.83 -16.36 6.72
CA THR A 190 14.59 -17.69 7.33
C THR A 190 15.46 -18.76 6.68
N THR A 191 15.54 -18.79 5.35
CA THR A 191 16.39 -19.72 4.60
C THR A 191 17.86 -19.56 4.98
N TYR A 192 18.35 -18.32 5.09
CA TYR A 192 19.71 -18.06 5.54
C TYR A 192 19.97 -18.63 6.94
N LEU A 193 19.04 -18.44 7.88
CA LEU A 193 19.18 -18.95 9.24
C LEU A 193 19.19 -20.48 9.31
N VAL A 194 18.36 -21.14 8.50
CA VAL A 194 18.35 -22.61 8.41
C VAL A 194 19.69 -23.12 7.88
N ILE A 195 20.21 -22.51 6.81
CA ILE A 195 21.52 -22.87 6.24
C ILE A 195 22.61 -22.68 7.29
N LEU A 196 22.64 -21.52 7.96
CA LEU A 196 23.61 -21.22 8.99
C LEU A 196 23.55 -22.24 10.14
N HIS A 197 22.35 -22.56 10.62
CA HIS A 197 22.17 -23.54 11.68
C HIS A 197 22.66 -24.93 11.24
N SER A 198 22.36 -25.35 10.01
CA SER A 198 22.83 -26.62 9.46
C SER A 198 24.34 -26.68 9.26
N ALA A 199 25.01 -25.54 9.01
CA ALA A 199 26.44 -25.45 8.80
C ALA A 199 27.24 -25.39 10.13
N ASN A 200 26.58 -25.08 11.24
CA ASN A 200 27.19 -24.95 12.57
C ASN A 200 26.94 -26.16 13.48
N ILE A 201 26.30 -27.22 12.96
CA ILE A 201 26.13 -28.56 13.55
C ILE A 201 27.17 -29.48 12.91
#